data_AF-A0A2U9SY05-F1
#
_entry.id   AF-A0A2U9SY05-F1
#
_cell.length_a   1.000
_cell.length_b   1.000
_cell.length_c   1.000
_cell.angle_alpha   90.00
_cell.angle_beta   90.00
_cell.angle_gamma   90.00
#
_symmetry.space_group_name_H-M   'P 1'
#
loop_
_entity.id
_entity.type
_entity.pdbx_description
1 polymer ?
#
loop_
_entity_poly.entity_id
_entity_poly.type
_entity_poly.pdbx_seq_one_letter_code
_entity_poly.pdbx_strand_id
1 'polypeptide(L)' 'MTKRTRRTHSAAFKAKVVLAAVKGEWTLAELAQQFDVQAPQPSARTAPPRRSVRHAARRYQLPTQVSP' A
#
# COMPACT_ATOMS: atom_id res chain seq x y z
N MET A 1 0.67 -17.80 -22.12
CA MET A 1 0.53 -16.71 -21.12
C MET A 1 0.07 -17.28 -19.79
N THR A 2 0.97 -17.42 -18.82
CA THR A 2 0.62 -17.90 -17.47
C THR A 2 0.09 -16.74 -16.63
N LYS A 3 -1.21 -16.74 -16.35
CA LYS A 3 -1.87 -15.77 -15.48
C LYS A 3 -1.33 -15.96 -14.07
N ARG A 4 -0.48 -15.05 -13.57
CA ARG A 4 -0.03 -15.06 -12.17
C ARG A 4 -1.26 -14.93 -11.27
N THR A 5 -1.60 -15.99 -10.55
CA THR A 5 -2.59 -15.96 -9.48
C THR A 5 -2.09 -14.97 -8.42
N ARG A 6 -2.87 -13.92 -8.12
CA ARG A 6 -2.57 -13.03 -7.01
C ARG A 6 -2.53 -13.88 -5.74
N ARG A 7 -1.37 -13.93 -5.07
CA ARG A 7 -1.27 -14.58 -3.76
C ARG A 7 -2.15 -13.77 -2.81
N THR A 8 -3.27 -14.36 -2.44
CA THR A 8 -4.22 -13.79 -1.47
C THR A 8 -4.11 -14.62 -0.22
N HIS A 9 -3.84 -14.00 0.92
CA HIS A 9 -3.83 -14.72 2.20
C HIS A 9 -5.22 -15.32 2.48
N SER A 10 -5.25 -16.53 3.02
CA SER A 10 -6.50 -17.22 3.37
C SER A 10 -7.26 -16.44 4.47
N ALA A 11 -8.59 -16.60 4.51
CA ALA A 11 -9.42 -15.92 5.50
C ALA A 11 -9.01 -16.31 6.94
N ALA A 12 -8.66 -17.58 7.17
CA ALA A 12 -8.17 -18.05 8.46
C ALA A 12 -6.85 -17.39 8.89
N PHE A 13 -5.94 -17.15 7.95
CA PHE A 13 -4.69 -16.42 8.24
C PHE A 13 -4.98 -14.98 8.65
N LYS A 14 -5.84 -14.28 7.89
CA LYS A 14 -6.24 -12.90 8.23
C LYS A 14 -6.91 -12.82 9.60
N ALA A 15 -7.77 -13.78 9.95
CA ALA A 15 -8.43 -13.82 11.26
C ALA A 15 -7.44 -13.97 12.43
N LYS A 16 -6.40 -14.81 12.27
CA LYS A 16 -5.35 -14.95 13.28
C LYS A 16 -4.56 -13.65 13.50
N VAL A 17 -4.18 -12.97 12.41
CA VAL A 17 -3.46 -11.69 12.47
C VAL A 17 -4.34 -10.61 13.14
N VAL A 18 -5.62 -10.52 12.76
CA VAL A 18 -6.56 -9.55 13.35
C VAL A 18 -6.79 -9.81 14.83
N LEU A 19 -6.95 -11.07 15.24
CA LEU A 19 -7.14 -11.40 16.66
C LEU A 19 -5.92 -11.01 17.50
N ALA A 20 -4.71 -11.22 16.98
CA ALA A 20 -3.49 -10.81 17.66
C ALA A 20 -3.34 -9.28 17.74
N ALA A 21 -3.72 -8.56 16.69
CA ALA A 21 -3.72 -7.10 16.68
C ALA A 21 -4.76 -6.50 17.65
N VAL A 22 -5.96 -7.09 17.73
CA VAL A 22 -7.04 -6.62 18.62
C VAL A 22 -6.70 -6.82 20.10
N LYS A 23 -5.93 -7.85 20.44
CA LYS A 23 -5.44 -8.06 21.82
C LYS A 23 -4.44 -6.98 22.27
N GLY A 24 -3.85 -6.22 21.34
CA GLY A 24 -2.91 -5.13 21.65
C GLY A 24 -1.55 -5.59 22.19
N GLU A 25 -1.32 -6.90 22.23
CA GLU A 25 -0.08 -7.50 22.74
C GLU A 25 1.11 -7.36 21.78
N TRP A 26 0.84 -7.13 20.48
CA TRP A 26 1.85 -7.09 19.42
C TRP A 26 1.64 -5.88 18.53
N THR A 27 2.73 -5.22 18.17
CA THR A 27 2.69 -4.15 17.18
C THR A 27 2.47 -4.70 15.77
N LEU A 28 1.93 -3.90 14.87
CA LEU A 28 1.75 -4.30 13.45
C LEU A 28 3.07 -4.73 12.79
N ALA A 29 4.20 -4.15 13.22
CA ALA A 29 5.52 -4.51 12.71
C ALA A 29 5.95 -5.92 13.16
N GLU A 30 5.72 -6.28 14.43
CA GLU A 30 6.03 -7.61 14.95
C GLU A 30 5.12 -8.67 14.35
N LEU A 31 3.84 -8.36 14.15
CA LEU A 31 2.92 -9.25 13.43
C LEU A 31 3.35 -9.43 11.97
N ALA A 32 3.80 -8.37 11.30
CA ALA A 32 4.28 -8.49 9.93
C ALA A 32 5.53 -9.37 9.83
N GLN A 33 6.43 -9.30 10.81
CA GLN A 33 7.62 -10.14 10.90
C GLN A 33 7.26 -11.61 11.19
N GLN A 34 6.36 -11.85 12.15
CA GLN A 34 5.98 -13.19 12.59
C GLN A 34 5.18 -13.96 11.54
N PHE A 35 4.41 -13.24 10.73
CA PHE A 35 3.53 -13.82 9.72
C PHE A 35 4.06 -13.65 8.28
N ASP A 36 5.31 -13.18 8.11
CA ASP A 36 5.95 -12.89 6.81
C ASP A 36 5.02 -12.09 5.87
N VAL A 37 4.32 -11.10 6.43
CA VAL A 37 3.34 -10.30 5.67
C VAL A 37 4.09 -9.33 4.79
N GLN A 38 4.28 -9.71 3.53
CA GLN A 38 4.90 -8.86 2.51
C GLN A 38 3.84 -8.01 1.82
N ALA A 39 4.10 -6.71 1.67
CA ALA A 39 3.25 -5.84 0.90
C ALA A 39 3.15 -6.34 -0.56
N PRO A 40 1.95 -6.29 -1.17
CA PRO A 40 1.79 -6.77 -2.54
C PRO A 40 2.62 -5.93 -3.50
N GLN A 41 3.58 -6.56 -4.19
CA GLN A 41 4.41 -5.89 -5.17
C GLN A 41 3.54 -5.43 -6.36
N PRO A 42 3.49 -4.11 -6.67
CA PRO A 42 2.73 -3.62 -7.80
C PRO A 42 3.36 -4.17 -9.08
N SER A 43 2.66 -5.08 -9.73
CA SER A 43 3.07 -5.57 -11.05
C SER A 43 2.95 -4.44 -12.07
N ALA A 44 3.83 -4.44 -13.07
CA ALA A 44 3.92 -3.39 -14.10
C ALA A 44 2.58 -3.06 -14.80
N ARG A 45 1.62 -4.00 -14.78
CA ARG A 45 0.28 -3.82 -15.34
C ARG A 45 -0.63 -2.89 -14.54
N THR A 46 -0.31 -2.64 -13.27
CA THR A 46 -1.15 -1.83 -12.35
C THR A 46 -0.43 -0.57 -11.88
N ALA A 47 0.84 -0.39 -12.23
CA ALA A 47 1.60 0.81 -11.89
C ALA A 47 1.31 1.93 -12.91
N PRO A 48 1.00 3.16 -12.46
CA PRO A 48 0.86 4.29 -13.37
C PRO A 48 2.19 4.57 -14.09
N PRO A 49 2.17 5.05 -15.35
CA PRO A 49 3.38 5.36 -16.09
C PRO A 49 4.20 6.41 -15.34
N ARG A 50 5.50 6.13 -15.12
CA ARG A 50 6.46 6.99 -14.41
C ARG A 50 6.63 8.40 -15.01
N ARG A 51 6.04 8.67 -16.18
CA ARG A 51 6.18 9.92 -16.95
C ARG A 51 5.27 11.07 -16.48
N SER A 52 4.25 10.81 -15.67
CA SER A 52 3.22 11.82 -15.36
C SER A 52 3.54 12.76 -14.18
N VAL A 53 4.62 12.53 -13.44
CA VAL A 53 4.92 13.31 -12.22
C VAL A 53 5.52 14.68 -12.51
N ARG A 54 6.16 14.87 -13.68
CA ARG A 54 6.79 16.15 -14.04
C ARG A 54 5.81 17.23 -14.51
N HIS A 55 4.61 16.86 -14.98
CA HIS A 55 3.62 17.83 -15.47
C HIS A 55 2.50 18.18 -14.47
N ALA A 56 2.30 17.38 -13.42
CA ALA A 56 1.25 17.62 -12.44
C ALA A 56 1.55 18.77 -11.48
N ALA A 57 2.84 19.08 -11.24
CA ALA A 57 3.26 20.20 -10.40
C ALA A 57 2.85 21.58 -10.96
N ARG A 58 2.46 21.65 -12.24
CA ARG A 58 2.01 22.90 -12.88
C ARG A 58 0.51 23.16 -12.79
N ARG A 59 -0.29 22.17 -12.35
CA ARG A 59 -1.75 22.31 -12.21
C ARG A 59 -2.21 22.77 -10.82
N TYR A 60 -1.35 22.70 -9.82
CA TYR A 60 -1.62 23.19 -8.46
C TYR A 60 -0.79 24.44 -8.13
N GLN A 61 -0.64 25.36 -9.11
CA GLN A 61 -0.17 26.71 -8.81
C GLN A 61 -1.33 27.43 -8.10
N LEU A 62 -1.36 27.38 -6.76
CA LEU A 62 -2.28 28.18 -5.97
C LEU A 62 -2.06 29.67 -6.31
N PRO A 63 -3.12 30.46 -6.52
CA PRO A 63 -2.98 31.91 -6.57
C PRO A 63 -2.63 32.38 -5.15
N THR A 64 -1.36 32.68 -4.91
CA THR A 64 -0.95 33.48 -3.76
C THR A 64 -1.59 34.86 -3.90
N GLN A 65 -2.72 35.06 -3.23
CA GLN A 65 -3.32 36.37 -3.01
C GLN A 65 -2.71 37.02 -1.76
N VAL A 66 -2.68 38.37 -1.78
CA VAL A 66 -2.47 39.34 -0.67
C VAL A 66 -0.99 39.55 -0.25
N SER A 67 -0.36 40.74 -0.23
CA SER A 67 -0.64 42.16 -0.55
C SER A 67 0.70 42.95 -0.53
N PRO A 68 0.78 44.23 -0.97
CA PRO A 68 1.85 45.15 -0.52
C PRO A 68 1.70 45.56 0.94
#